data_AF-C3XVP4-F1
#
_entry.id   AF-C3XVP4-F1
#
_cell.length_a   1.000
_cell.length_b   1.000
_cell.length_c   1.000
_cell.angle_alpha   90.00
_cell.angle_beta   90.00
_cell.angle_gamma   90.00
#
_symmetry.space_group_name_H-M   'P 1'
#
loop_
_entity.id
_entity.type
_entity.pdbx_description
1 polymer ?
#
loop_
_entity_poly.entity_id
_entity_poly.type
_entity_poly.pdbx_seq_one_letter_code
_entity_poly.pdbx_strand_id
1 'polypeptide(L)'
;MLLASNRSLAEFNLEKEPQLVSGRQKLSRVHQEAAELRVLYDEKKQRLESLTQKNDLDTTHALLQAAAAEIEEESESLADQFLEGGMAVEDFLSQYQEKRRLAHLRRVKSEKMQELMNRSQSAPAPQPRVYGNYGYGQGQPYQSQPYQPVPNQPHGILRMPEPMMQYHR
;
A
#
# COMPACT_ATOMS: atom_id res chain seq x y z
N MET A 1 -45.45 17.20 41.54
CA MET A 1 -44.08 17.50 41.09
C MET A 1 -43.56 16.52 40.05
N LEU A 2 -43.74 15.20 40.22
CA LEU A 2 -43.32 14.16 39.25
C LEU A 2 -43.85 14.35 37.81
N LEU A 3 -45.14 14.69 37.66
CA LEU A 3 -45.75 14.89 36.33
C LEU A 3 -45.16 16.09 35.58
N ALA A 4 -44.85 17.18 36.28
CA ALA A 4 -44.23 18.37 35.68
C ALA A 4 -42.77 18.09 35.26
N SER A 5 -42.03 17.34 36.08
CA SER A 5 -40.66 16.90 35.76
C SER A 5 -40.63 15.96 34.54
N ASN A 6 -41.52 14.95 34.50
CA ASN A 6 -41.63 14.04 33.37
C ASN A 6 -42.03 14.78 32.08
N ARG A 7 -42.95 15.75 32.19
CA ARG A 7 -43.35 16.62 31.08
C ARG A 7 -42.18 17.44 30.54
N SER A 8 -41.42 18.10 31.41
CA SER A 8 -40.25 18.89 31.00
C SER A 8 -39.17 18.02 30.34
N LEU A 9 -38.93 16.79 30.86
CA LEU A 9 -38.03 15.81 30.24
C LEU A 9 -38.53 15.35 28.86
N ALA A 10 -39.84 15.12 28.71
CA ALA A 10 -40.43 14.73 27.43
C ALA A 10 -40.33 15.87 26.40
N GLU A 11 -40.62 17.11 26.80
CA GLU A 11 -40.48 18.31 25.96
C GLU A 11 -39.01 18.50 25.52
N PHE A 12 -38.05 18.36 26.44
CA PHE A 12 -36.62 18.41 26.11
C PHE A 12 -36.19 17.29 25.14
N ASN A 13 -36.69 16.06 25.33
CA ASN A 13 -36.39 14.96 24.42
C ASN A 13 -36.92 15.22 23.01
N LEU A 14 -38.14 15.77 22.90
CA LEU A 14 -38.74 16.17 21.61
C LEU A 14 -37.93 17.30 20.94
N GLU A 15 -37.38 18.24 21.71
CA GLU A 15 -36.49 19.29 21.17
C GLU A 15 -35.17 18.73 20.61
N LYS A 16 -34.66 17.61 21.15
CA LYS A 16 -33.42 16.96 20.68
C LYS A 16 -33.63 16.01 19.50
N GLU A 17 -34.83 15.48 19.34
CA GLU A 17 -35.19 14.60 18.23
C GLU A 17 -34.77 15.13 16.83
N PRO A 18 -35.04 16.39 16.42
CA PRO A 18 -34.64 16.88 15.11
C PRO A 18 -33.13 16.90 14.89
N GLN A 19 -32.35 17.18 15.94
CA GLN A 19 -30.88 17.18 15.87
C GLN A 19 -30.35 15.76 15.71
N LEU A 20 -30.93 14.80 16.46
CA LEU A 20 -30.56 13.38 16.37
C LEU A 20 -30.95 12.79 15.00
N VAL A 21 -32.14 13.12 14.49
CA VAL A 21 -32.59 12.67 13.16
C VAL A 21 -31.70 13.24 12.06
N SER A 22 -31.38 14.54 12.10
CA SER A 22 -30.46 15.18 11.15
C SER A 22 -29.06 14.58 11.21
N GLY A 23 -28.53 14.37 12.42
CA GLY A 23 -27.22 13.72 12.63
C GLY A 23 -27.19 12.30 12.07
N ARG A 24 -28.23 11.49 12.34
CA ARG A 24 -28.38 10.13 11.82
C ARG A 24 -28.45 10.11 10.29
N GLN A 25 -29.21 11.02 9.68
CA GLN A 25 -29.30 11.13 8.23
C GLN A 25 -27.95 11.49 7.61
N LYS A 26 -27.23 12.46 8.20
CA LYS A 26 -25.89 12.85 7.73
C LYS A 26 -24.90 11.70 7.85
N LEU A 27 -24.90 10.99 8.98
CA LEU A 27 -24.04 9.83 9.20
C LEU A 27 -24.35 8.73 8.17
N SER A 28 -25.63 8.40 7.97
CA SER A 28 -26.06 7.40 7.00
C SER A 28 -25.61 7.76 5.59
N ARG A 29 -25.74 9.03 5.20
CA ARG A 29 -25.31 9.51 3.88
C ARG A 29 -23.80 9.37 3.69
N VAL A 30 -23.01 9.86 4.64
CA VAL A 30 -21.54 9.80 4.54
C VAL A 30 -21.05 8.36 4.57
N HIS A 31 -21.67 7.49 5.37
CA HIS A 31 -21.36 6.08 5.41
C HIS A 31 -21.66 5.39 4.06
N GLN A 32 -22.78 5.72 3.43
CA GLN A 32 -23.14 5.20 2.11
C GLN A 32 -22.14 5.66 1.04
N GLU A 33 -21.79 6.94 1.02
CA GLU A 33 -20.77 7.48 0.12
C GLU A 33 -19.42 6.80 0.33
N ALA A 34 -19.00 6.60 1.59
CA ALA A 34 -17.76 5.89 1.90
C ALA A 34 -17.78 4.44 1.43
N ALA A 35 -18.93 3.75 1.54
CA ALA A 35 -19.10 2.39 1.05
C ALA A 35 -18.99 2.33 -0.48
N GLU A 36 -19.60 3.27 -1.20
CA GLU A 36 -19.49 3.37 -2.66
C GLU A 36 -18.05 3.66 -3.11
N LEU A 37 -17.38 4.61 -2.46
CA LEU A 37 -15.96 4.89 -2.70
C LEU A 37 -15.07 3.68 -2.42
N ARG A 38 -15.41 2.90 -1.38
CA ARG A 38 -14.66 1.69 -1.04
C ARG A 38 -14.79 0.64 -2.12
N VAL A 39 -15.99 0.40 -2.65
CA VAL A 39 -16.21 -0.51 -3.78
C VAL A 39 -15.39 -0.05 -4.99
N LEU A 40 -15.46 1.22 -5.36
CA LEU A 40 -14.68 1.78 -6.48
C LEU A 40 -13.16 1.68 -6.27
N TYR A 41 -12.70 1.85 -5.02
CA TYR A 41 -11.30 1.67 -4.66
C TYR A 41 -10.88 0.22 -4.83
N ASP A 42 -11.67 -0.72 -4.30
CA ASP A 42 -11.36 -2.15 -4.36
C ASP A 42 -11.37 -2.65 -5.82
N GLU A 43 -12.30 -2.17 -6.66
CA GLU A 43 -12.31 -2.44 -8.11
C GLU A 43 -11.04 -1.93 -8.81
N LYS A 44 -10.64 -0.69 -8.53
CA LYS A 44 -9.41 -0.10 -9.10
C LYS A 44 -8.17 -0.83 -8.62
N LYS A 45 -8.12 -1.22 -7.35
CA LYS A 45 -7.05 -2.01 -6.75
C LYS A 45 -6.94 -3.37 -7.41
N GLN A 46 -8.05 -4.09 -7.57
CA GLN A 46 -8.06 -5.38 -8.26
C GLN A 46 -7.59 -5.25 -9.72
N ARG A 47 -8.02 -4.19 -10.42
CA ARG A 47 -7.53 -3.93 -11.78
C ARG A 47 -6.02 -3.69 -11.80
N LEU A 48 -5.49 -2.91 -10.86
CA LEU A 48 -4.06 -2.65 -10.75
C LEU A 48 -3.29 -3.95 -10.45
N GLU A 49 -3.73 -4.72 -9.46
CA GLU A 49 -3.14 -6.01 -9.10
C GLU A 49 -3.14 -6.98 -10.29
N SER A 50 -4.22 -7.04 -11.06
CA SER A 50 -4.30 -7.89 -12.27
C SER A 50 -3.30 -7.48 -13.35
N LEU A 51 -3.00 -6.18 -13.49
CA LEU A 51 -2.05 -5.66 -14.47
C LEU A 51 -0.60 -5.86 -14.00
N THR A 52 -0.36 -5.68 -12.70
CA THR A 52 0.93 -5.91 -12.06
C THR A 52 1.29 -7.39 -12.07
N GLN A 53 0.34 -8.29 -11.78
CA GLN A 53 0.57 -9.74 -11.82
C GLN A 53 0.86 -10.23 -13.25
N LYS A 54 0.23 -9.64 -14.27
CA LYS A 54 0.55 -9.90 -15.69
C LYS A 54 1.92 -9.35 -16.12
N ASN A 55 2.48 -8.40 -15.38
CA ASN A 55 3.81 -7.83 -15.59
C ASN A 55 4.73 -8.19 -14.41
N ASP A 56 4.55 -9.38 -13.83
CA ASP A 56 5.42 -9.82 -12.76
C ASP A 56 6.87 -9.82 -13.27
N LEU A 57 7.69 -8.97 -12.64
CA LEU A 57 9.05 -8.69 -13.09
C LEU A 57 9.91 -9.95 -12.98
N ASP A 58 9.66 -10.77 -11.97
CA ASP A 58 10.32 -12.06 -11.77
C ASP A 58 10.00 -13.03 -12.91
N THR A 59 8.72 -13.16 -13.26
CA THR A 59 8.28 -13.98 -14.40
C THR A 59 8.89 -13.49 -15.71
N THR A 60 8.90 -12.17 -15.95
CA THR A 60 9.48 -11.58 -17.17
C THR A 60 10.99 -11.80 -17.25
N HIS A 61 11.69 -11.70 -16.12
CA HIS A 61 13.12 -11.95 -16.03
C HIS A 61 13.45 -13.42 -16.30
N ALA A 62 12.68 -14.37 -15.73
CA ALA A 62 12.84 -15.79 -15.98
C ALA A 62 12.63 -16.15 -17.46
N LEU A 63 11.60 -15.59 -18.10
CA LEU A 63 11.37 -15.77 -19.54
C LEU A 63 12.52 -15.23 -20.39
N LEU A 64 13.09 -14.08 -20.02
CA LEU A 64 14.24 -13.50 -20.71
C LEU A 64 15.50 -14.35 -20.54
N GLN A 65 15.72 -14.95 -19.36
CA GLN A 65 16.80 -15.90 -19.12
C GLN A 65 16.65 -17.15 -19.97
N ALA A 66 15.45 -17.75 -20.00
CA ALA A 66 15.16 -18.92 -20.83
C ALA A 66 15.41 -18.61 -22.32
N ALA A 67 14.90 -17.48 -22.82
CA ALA A 67 15.12 -17.06 -24.20
C ALA A 67 16.59 -16.69 -24.51
N ALA A 68 17.40 -16.36 -23.51
CA ALA A 68 18.84 -16.15 -23.68
C ALA A 68 19.58 -17.49 -23.77
N ALA A 69 19.20 -18.48 -22.95
CA ALA A 69 19.76 -19.82 -23.00
C ALA A 69 19.40 -20.55 -24.29
N GLU A 70 18.14 -20.46 -24.74
CA GLU A 70 17.65 -21.09 -25.97
C GLU A 70 18.45 -20.60 -27.20
N ILE A 71 18.63 -19.28 -27.35
CA ILE A 71 19.38 -18.74 -28.49
C ILE A 71 20.90 -19.00 -28.39
N GLU A 72 21.41 -19.18 -27.16
CA GLU A 72 22.79 -19.61 -26.91
C GLU A 72 22.99 -21.05 -27.38
N GLU A 73 22.11 -21.97 -26.99
CA GLU A 73 22.09 -23.36 -27.46
C GLU A 73 21.93 -23.45 -28.99
N GLU A 74 21.01 -22.67 -29.58
CA GLU A 74 20.88 -22.59 -31.04
C GLU A 74 22.17 -22.12 -31.73
N SER A 75 22.90 -21.19 -31.11
CA SER A 75 24.18 -20.72 -31.65
C SER A 75 25.28 -21.78 -31.55
N GLU A 76 25.29 -22.57 -30.48
CA GLU A 76 26.22 -23.70 -30.29
C GLU A 76 25.91 -24.83 -31.28
N SER A 77 24.64 -25.22 -31.42
CA SER A 77 24.22 -26.23 -32.40
C SER A 77 24.61 -25.85 -33.83
N LEU A 78 24.51 -24.56 -34.17
CA LEU A 78 24.93 -24.06 -35.49
C LEU A 78 26.46 -24.13 -35.68
N ALA A 79 27.23 -23.93 -34.61
CA ALA A 79 28.68 -24.11 -34.63
C ALA A 79 29.07 -25.59 -34.82
N ASP A 80 28.40 -26.50 -34.12
CA ASP A 80 28.63 -27.94 -34.25
C ASP A 80 28.33 -28.42 -35.68
N GLN A 81 27.18 -28.03 -36.25
CA GLN A 81 26.82 -28.36 -37.64
C GLN A 81 27.85 -27.87 -38.66
N PHE A 82 28.44 -26.69 -38.42
CA PHE A 82 29.50 -26.17 -39.29
C PHE A 82 30.79 -27.00 -39.17
N LEU A 83 31.20 -27.38 -37.95
CA LEU A 83 32.38 -28.20 -37.71
C LEU A 83 32.26 -29.62 -38.30
N GLU A 84 31.03 -30.15 -38.36
CA GLU A 84 30.72 -31.41 -39.02
C GLU A 84 30.70 -31.31 -40.56
N GLY A 85 30.84 -30.10 -41.11
CA GLY A 85 30.80 -29.85 -42.56
C GLY A 85 29.39 -29.84 -43.14
N GLY A 86 28.35 -29.74 -42.31
CA GLY A 86 26.94 -29.71 -42.72
C GLY A 86 26.46 -28.36 -43.29
N MET A 87 27.31 -27.34 -43.29
CA MET A 87 26.96 -25.96 -43.66
C MET A 87 28.10 -25.24 -44.38
N ALA A 88 27.78 -24.38 -45.34
CA ALA A 88 28.74 -23.51 -46.02
C ALA A 88 29.18 -22.34 -45.12
N VAL A 89 30.42 -21.87 -45.32
CA VAL A 89 31.03 -20.79 -44.50
C VAL A 89 30.19 -19.50 -44.49
N GLU A 90 29.68 -19.08 -45.66
CA GLU A 90 28.91 -17.84 -45.78
C GLU A 90 27.58 -17.92 -45.02
N ASP A 91 26.89 -19.07 -45.08
CA ASP A 91 25.65 -19.31 -44.36
C ASP A 91 25.87 -19.36 -42.85
N PHE A 92 26.98 -19.98 -42.43
CA PHE A 92 27.39 -20.01 -41.02
C PHE A 92 27.65 -18.61 -40.49
N LEU A 93 28.48 -17.82 -41.18
CA LEU A 93 28.84 -16.48 -40.72
C LEU A 93 27.61 -15.57 -40.56
N SER A 94 26.67 -15.62 -41.51
CA SER A 94 25.44 -14.83 -41.46
C SER A 94 24.58 -15.22 -40.25
N GLN A 95 24.26 -16.51 -40.10
CA GLN A 95 23.35 -16.99 -39.06
C GLN A 95 23.97 -16.96 -37.66
N TYR A 96 25.24 -17.37 -37.52
CA TYR A 96 25.93 -17.43 -36.24
C TYR A 96 26.10 -16.04 -35.64
N GLN A 97 26.53 -15.05 -36.44
CA GLN A 97 26.71 -13.69 -35.95
C GLN A 97 25.39 -13.09 -35.46
N GLU A 98 24.29 -13.34 -36.17
CA GLU A 98 22.97 -12.87 -35.75
C GLU A 98 22.54 -13.48 -34.42
N LYS A 99 22.58 -14.81 -34.31
CA LYS A 99 22.19 -15.54 -33.10
C LYS A 99 23.08 -15.18 -31.92
N ARG A 100 24.39 -15.13 -32.11
CA ARG A 100 25.36 -14.84 -31.04
C ARG A 100 25.27 -13.39 -30.55
N ARG A 101 25.04 -12.44 -31.46
CA ARG A 101 24.72 -11.04 -31.10
C ARG A 101 23.44 -10.97 -30.26
N LEU A 102 22.39 -11.70 -30.68
CA LEU A 102 21.12 -11.72 -29.95
C LEU A 102 21.26 -12.37 -28.55
N ALA A 103 22.02 -13.46 -28.44
CA ALA A 103 22.32 -14.14 -27.18
C ALA A 103 22.99 -13.19 -26.18
N HIS A 104 24.08 -12.52 -26.60
CA HIS A 104 24.77 -11.55 -25.75
C HIS A 104 23.87 -10.38 -25.35
N LEU A 105 23.07 -9.87 -26.27
CA LEU A 105 22.15 -8.77 -25.99
C LEU A 105 21.07 -9.17 -24.98
N ARG A 106 20.50 -10.38 -25.08
CA ARG A 106 19.53 -10.90 -24.11
C ARG A 106 20.17 -11.15 -22.74
N ARG A 107 21.39 -11.70 -22.70
CA ARG A 107 22.15 -11.92 -21.46
C ARG A 107 22.41 -10.60 -20.71
N VAL A 108 22.93 -9.59 -21.39
CA VAL A 108 23.18 -8.27 -20.79
C VAL A 108 21.88 -7.62 -20.32
N LYS A 109 20.78 -7.73 -21.09
CA LYS A 109 19.47 -7.22 -20.67
C LYS A 109 18.94 -7.94 -19.42
N SER A 110 19.14 -9.25 -19.34
CA SER A 110 18.79 -10.06 -18.18
C SER A 110 19.55 -9.61 -16.94
N GLU A 111 20.88 -9.53 -17.02
CA GLU A 111 21.74 -9.03 -15.94
C GLU A 111 21.33 -7.62 -15.49
N LYS A 112 21.02 -6.73 -16.44
CA LYS A 112 20.59 -5.37 -16.12
C LYS A 112 19.22 -5.31 -15.46
N MET A 113 18.28 -6.16 -15.88
CA MET A 113 16.97 -6.28 -15.26
C MET A 113 17.10 -6.75 -13.81
N GLN A 114 17.95 -7.74 -13.54
CA GLN A 114 18.23 -8.23 -12.19
C GLN A 114 18.81 -7.12 -11.28
N GLU A 115 19.76 -6.33 -11.79
CA GLU A 115 20.32 -5.19 -11.06
C GLU A 115 19.24 -4.15 -10.68
N LEU A 116 18.34 -3.83 -11.63
CA LEU A 116 17.25 -2.88 -11.39
C LEU A 116 16.25 -3.39 -10.36
N MET A 117 15.92 -4.68 -10.41
CA MET A 117 15.04 -5.33 -9.43
C MET A 117 15.65 -5.27 -8.02
N ASN A 118 16.92 -5.63 -7.87
CA ASN A 118 17.63 -5.55 -6.59
C ASN A 118 17.67 -4.11 -6.04
N ARG A 119 17.90 -3.11 -6.91
CA ARG A 119 17.92 -1.70 -6.50
C ARG A 119 16.55 -1.20 -6.04
N SER A 120 15.47 -1.68 -6.67
CA SER A 120 14.10 -1.33 -6.29
C SER A 120 13.72 -1.88 -4.91
N GLN A 121 14.19 -3.09 -4.56
CA GLN A 121 13.98 -3.71 -3.26
C GLN A 121 14.83 -3.05 -2.15
N SER A 122 15.97 -2.46 -2.52
CA SER A 122 16.90 -1.80 -1.60
C SER A 122 16.50 -0.35 -1.26
N ALA A 123 15.49 0.22 -1.94
CA ALA A 123 15.01 1.56 -1.65
C ALA A 123 14.13 1.54 -0.39
N PRO A 124 14.33 2.45 0.59
CA PRO A 124 13.45 2.53 1.74
C PRO A 124 12.02 2.79 1.27
N ALA A 125 11.08 1.94 1.71
CA ALA A 125 9.68 2.03 1.32
C ALA A 125 9.16 3.47 1.55
N PRO A 126 8.47 4.08 0.58
CA PRO A 126 7.85 5.38 0.79
C PRO A 126 6.86 5.26 1.94
N GLN A 127 7.21 5.87 3.08
CA GLN A 127 6.33 6.01 4.23
C GLN A 127 5.00 6.56 3.75
N PRO A 128 3.85 5.97 4.14
CA PRO A 128 2.56 6.48 3.72
C PRO A 128 2.44 7.94 4.15
N ARG A 129 2.47 8.86 3.18
CA ARG A 129 2.17 10.28 3.39
C ARG A 129 0.70 10.33 3.78
N VAL A 130 0.42 10.42 5.08
CA VAL A 130 -0.91 10.71 5.61
C VAL A 130 -1.31 12.08 5.07
N TYR A 131 -2.10 12.10 4.00
CA TYR A 131 -2.75 13.31 3.50
C TYR A 131 -4.11 13.42 4.20
N GLY A 132 -4.15 14.27 5.23
CA GLY A 132 -5.36 14.70 5.93
C GLY A 132 -4.94 15.71 7.00
N ASN A 133 -5.01 17.00 6.68
CA ASN A 133 -6.14 17.90 6.95
C ASN A 133 -5.92 18.67 8.26
N TYR A 134 -6.20 19.97 8.19
CA TYR A 134 -5.87 21.00 9.16
C TYR A 134 -6.34 20.73 10.59
N GLY A 135 -5.48 21.06 11.56
CA GLY A 135 -5.89 21.47 12.90
C GLY A 135 -5.49 20.51 14.03
N TYR A 136 -4.74 21.08 14.96
CA TYR A 136 -4.42 20.59 16.31
C TYR A 136 -3.19 19.67 16.45
N GLY A 137 -2.36 20.04 17.42
CA GLY A 137 -0.95 19.68 17.54
C GLY A 137 -0.70 18.19 17.78
N GLN A 138 0.40 17.73 17.17
CA GLN A 138 0.94 16.39 17.31
C GLN A 138 1.48 16.17 18.74
N GLY A 139 0.92 15.20 19.44
CA GLY A 139 1.59 14.52 20.55
C GLY A 139 2.61 13.54 20.01
N GLN A 140 3.86 13.64 20.49
CA GLN A 140 4.95 12.71 20.19
C GLN A 140 4.70 11.33 20.83
N PRO A 141 5.17 10.22 20.22
CA PRO A 141 5.12 8.91 20.86
C PRO A 141 6.10 8.88 22.05
N TYR A 142 5.59 8.56 23.24
CA TYR A 142 6.42 8.42 24.45
C TYR A 142 7.42 7.28 24.29
N GLN A 143 8.71 7.60 24.28
CA GLN A 143 9.78 6.65 24.60
C GLN A 143 9.91 6.57 26.12
N SER A 144 9.88 5.35 26.68
CA SER A 144 10.02 5.10 28.11
C SER A 144 11.45 5.35 28.58
N GLN A 145 11.69 6.48 29.26
CA GLN A 145 12.91 6.78 30.00
C GLN A 145 12.66 6.58 31.52
N PRO A 146 13.65 6.11 32.30
CA PRO A 146 13.46 5.85 33.72
C PRO A 146 13.31 7.15 34.53
N TYR A 147 12.35 7.16 35.44
CA TYR A 147 11.96 8.30 36.29
C TYR A 147 13.11 8.79 37.18
N GLN A 148 13.38 10.10 37.13
CA GLN A 148 14.08 10.86 38.18
C GLN A 148 13.04 11.79 38.85
N PRO A 149 13.00 11.92 40.18
CA PRO A 149 11.97 12.72 40.84
C PRO A 149 12.32 14.21 40.73
N VAL A 150 11.43 14.99 40.10
CA VAL A 150 11.54 16.45 40.00
C VAL A 150 10.67 17.12 41.10
N PRO A 151 11.14 18.16 41.80
CA PRO A 151 10.42 18.76 42.93
C PRO A 151 9.18 19.55 42.52
N ASN A 152 8.19 19.46 43.41
CA ASN A 152 6.86 20.05 43.43
C ASN A 152 6.75 21.48 42.84
N GLN A 153 5.95 21.65 41.79
CA GLN A 153 5.33 22.94 41.44
C GLN A 153 3.85 22.76 41.04
N PRO A 154 2.97 23.71 41.44
CA PRO A 154 1.54 23.47 41.59
C PRO A 154 0.85 23.50 40.23
N HIS A 155 0.44 22.34 39.73
CA HIS A 155 -0.40 22.25 38.54
C HIS A 155 -1.86 22.46 38.93
N GLY A 156 -2.48 23.50 38.38
CA GLY A 156 -3.92 23.68 38.36
C GLY A 156 -4.56 22.59 37.52
N ILE A 157 -5.01 21.53 38.18
CA ILE A 157 -5.81 20.47 37.57
C ILE A 157 -7.26 20.97 37.59
N LEU A 158 -7.85 21.22 36.41
CA LEU A 158 -9.29 21.43 36.29
C LEU A 158 -9.97 20.07 36.50
N ARG A 159 -10.23 19.76 37.77
CA ARG A 159 -10.92 18.57 38.26
C ARG A 159 -12.40 18.71 37.87
N MET A 160 -12.89 17.85 36.97
CA MET A 160 -14.33 17.71 36.72
C MET A 160 -15.02 17.29 38.05
N PRO A 161 -16.12 17.94 38.46
CA PRO A 161 -16.82 17.55 39.68
C PRO A 161 -17.67 16.30 39.41
N GLU A 162 -17.48 15.27 40.22
CA GLU A 162 -18.35 14.08 40.27
C GLU A 162 -19.77 14.45 40.73
N PRO A 163 -20.81 13.76 40.22
CA PRO A 163 -22.18 13.98 40.66
C PRO A 163 -22.38 13.43 42.08
N MET A 164 -22.70 14.33 43.03
CA MET A 164 -23.12 13.99 44.38
C MET A 164 -24.48 13.26 44.34
N MET A 165 -24.46 11.94 44.49
CA MET A 165 -25.64 11.16 44.89
C MET A 165 -25.93 11.44 46.36
N GLN A 166 -26.84 12.38 46.65
CA GLN A 166 -27.43 12.49 47.99
C GLN A 166 -28.73 11.69 48.03
N TYR A 167 -28.63 10.46 48.50
CA TYR A 167 -29.74 9.74 49.12
C TYR A 167 -29.97 10.33 50.51
N HIS A 168 -31.12 10.95 50.77
CA HIS A 168 -31.71 10.95 52.11
C HIS A 168 -33.24 10.88 52.02
N ARG A 169 -33.78 10.16 53.03
CA ARG A 169 -35.15 9.69 53.24
C ARG A 169 -36.27 10.70 53.06
#